data_AF-A0A3D1J7I2-F1
#
_entry.id   AF-A0A3D1J7I2-F1
#
_cell.length_a   1.000
_cell.length_b   1.000
_cell.length_c   1.000
_cell.angle_alpha   90.00
_cell.angle_beta   90.00
_cell.angle_gamma   90.00
#
_symmetry.space_group_name_H-M   'P 1'
#
loop_
_entity.id
_entity.type
_entity.pdbx_description
1 polymer ?
#
loop_
_entity_poly.entity_id
_entity_poly.type
_entity_poly.pdbx_seq_one_letter_code
_entity_poly.pdbx_strand_id
1 'polypeptide(L)'
;MSASVIKVSASEMKKIQLYYQSDRLAKTAPYTLFTAKKNQTTITAYQSGKVMFQGANAEKEAALWASSGTTPTAKKAASGGDPLPAGFSERNAIGSDEVGNGSYFGPLVVCAVYAERTHLPRLKEIGS
;
A
#
# COMPACT_ATOMS: atom_id res chain seq x y z
N MET A 1 -9.34 8.49 7.44
CA MET A 1 -9.01 8.95 6.08
C MET A 1 -8.76 7.73 5.22
N SER A 2 -9.58 7.51 4.20
CA SER A 2 -9.43 6.36 3.29
C SER A 2 -8.59 6.76 2.07
N ALA A 3 -7.83 5.81 1.54
CA ALA A 3 -7.04 6.00 0.33
C ALA A 3 -7.15 4.76 -0.56
N SER A 4 -7.44 4.98 -1.84
CA SER A 4 -7.61 3.95 -2.85
C SER A 4 -6.68 4.23 -4.02
N VAL A 5 -6.13 3.18 -4.61
CA VAL A 5 -5.19 3.28 -5.73
C VAL A 5 -5.66 2.33 -6.82
N ILE A 6 -5.65 2.83 -8.06
CA ILE A 6 -5.86 2.02 -9.25
C ILE A 6 -4.69 2.23 -10.21
N LYS A 7 -4.51 1.29 -11.13
CA LYS A 7 -3.64 1.44 -12.28
C LYS A 7 -4.55 1.51 -13.51
N VAL A 8 -4.26 2.36 -14.47
CA VAL A 8 -5.08 2.49 -15.68
C VAL A 8 -4.21 2.51 -16.92
N SER A 9 -4.79 2.14 -18.05
CA SER A 9 -4.15 2.27 -19.36
C SER A 9 -3.99 3.75 -19.74
N ALA A 10 -3.14 4.03 -20.73
CA ALA A 10 -2.93 5.39 -21.22
C ALA A 10 -4.20 6.02 -21.82
N SER A 11 -5.10 5.22 -22.41
CA SER A 11 -6.37 5.70 -22.98
C SER A 11 -7.35 6.08 -21.88
N GLU A 12 -7.45 5.28 -20.82
CA GLU A 12 -8.25 5.60 -19.63
C GLU A 12 -7.69 6.81 -18.90
N MET A 13 -6.36 6.94 -18.76
CA MET A 13 -5.73 8.10 -18.13
C MET A 13 -6.17 9.43 -18.77
N LYS A 14 -6.28 9.46 -20.11
CA LYS A 14 -6.81 10.63 -20.83
C LYS A 14 -8.27 10.92 -20.49
N LYS A 15 -9.11 9.88 -20.36
CA LYS A 15 -10.52 10.04 -19.95
C LYS A 15 -10.63 10.61 -18.53
N ILE A 16 -9.83 10.09 -17.60
CA ILE A 16 -9.78 10.58 -16.22
C ILE A 16 -9.33 12.05 -16.19
N GLN A 17 -8.28 12.40 -16.95
CA GLN A 17 -7.77 13.76 -17.02
C GLN A 17 -8.82 14.74 -17.57
N LEU A 18 -9.60 14.35 -18.58
CA LEU A 18 -10.71 15.14 -19.11
C LEU A 18 -11.86 15.27 -18.10
N TYR A 19 -12.23 14.18 -17.43
CA TYR A 19 -13.33 14.18 -16.46
C TYR A 19 -13.09 15.12 -15.27
N TYR A 20 -11.84 15.21 -14.77
CA TYR A 20 -11.49 16.07 -13.65
C TYR A 20 -10.89 17.43 -14.08
N GLN A 21 -11.03 17.82 -15.35
CA GLN A 21 -10.41 19.04 -15.88
C GLN A 21 -10.87 20.31 -15.13
N SER A 22 -12.14 20.41 -14.76
CA SER A 22 -12.72 21.53 -14.02
C SER A 22 -12.25 21.61 -12.57
N ASP A 23 -11.89 20.48 -11.97
CA ASP A 23 -11.51 20.34 -10.57
C ASP A 23 -9.98 20.33 -10.36
N ARG A 24 -9.23 20.65 -11.43
CA ARG A 24 -7.77 20.57 -11.45
C ARG A 24 -7.14 21.61 -10.53
N LEU A 25 -6.18 21.18 -9.73
CA LEU A 25 -5.37 22.04 -8.89
C LEU A 25 -4.10 22.47 -9.63
N ALA A 26 -3.64 23.69 -9.37
CA ALA A 26 -2.36 24.23 -9.91
C ALA A 26 -1.12 23.57 -9.29
N LYS A 27 -1.29 22.67 -8.29
CA LYS A 27 -0.19 22.03 -7.58
C LYS A 27 0.40 20.90 -8.43
N THR A 28 1.71 20.95 -8.64
CA THR A 28 2.47 19.91 -9.34
C THR A 28 3.44 19.25 -8.36
N ALA A 29 3.34 17.93 -8.24
CA ALA A 29 4.35 17.10 -7.57
C ALA A 29 5.21 16.39 -8.63
N PRO A 30 6.46 16.02 -8.33
CA PRO A 30 7.30 15.27 -9.26
C PRO A 30 6.57 14.02 -9.80
N TYR A 31 6.75 13.73 -11.09
CA TYR A 31 6.20 12.55 -11.78
C TYR A 31 4.65 12.47 -11.82
N THR A 32 3.96 13.58 -11.50
CA THR A 32 2.49 13.69 -11.51
C THR A 32 2.01 14.31 -12.81
N LEU A 33 1.03 13.69 -13.48
CA LEU A 33 0.36 14.23 -14.67
C LEU A 33 -0.61 15.34 -14.30
N PHE A 34 -1.46 15.10 -13.30
CA PHE A 34 -2.35 16.11 -12.74
C PHE A 34 -2.79 15.74 -11.33
N THR A 35 -3.21 16.77 -10.60
CA THR A 35 -3.92 16.64 -9.32
C THR A 35 -5.24 17.38 -9.43
N ALA A 36 -6.31 16.81 -8.89
CA ALA A 36 -7.64 17.41 -8.84
C ALA A 36 -8.26 17.19 -7.45
N LYS A 37 -9.23 18.04 -7.07
CA LYS A 37 -9.97 17.87 -5.82
C LYS A 37 -11.47 17.98 -6.07
N LYS A 38 -12.18 16.87 -5.85
CA LYS A 38 -13.61 16.76 -6.04
C LYS A 38 -14.24 16.09 -4.82
N ASN A 39 -15.34 16.65 -4.31
CA ASN A 39 -16.14 16.04 -3.22
C ASN A 39 -15.31 15.51 -2.03
N GLN A 40 -14.42 16.36 -1.49
CA GLN A 40 -13.52 16.02 -0.38
C GLN A 40 -12.55 14.87 -0.66
N THR A 41 -12.30 14.56 -1.94
CA THR A 41 -11.33 13.58 -2.41
C THR A 41 -10.29 14.27 -3.29
N THR A 42 -9.03 14.02 -3.00
CA THR A 42 -7.89 14.45 -3.81
C THR A 42 -7.49 13.30 -4.73
N ILE A 43 -7.43 13.57 -6.02
CA ILE A 43 -7.06 12.64 -7.07
C ILE A 43 -5.69 13.04 -7.58
N THR A 44 -4.72 12.12 -7.55
CA THR A 44 -3.36 12.34 -8.04
C THR A 44 -3.02 11.26 -9.06
N ALA A 45 -2.82 11.66 -10.31
CA ALA A 45 -2.47 10.77 -11.41
C ALA A 45 -0.97 10.86 -11.73
N TYR A 46 -0.29 9.73 -11.79
CA TYR A 46 1.15 9.63 -12.05
C TYR A 46 1.45 9.21 -13.49
N GLN A 47 2.62 9.57 -13.98
CA GLN A 47 3.12 9.19 -15.31
C GLN A 47 3.17 7.66 -15.51
N SER A 48 3.28 6.89 -14.43
CA SER A 48 3.31 5.41 -14.45
C SER A 48 1.96 4.74 -14.73
N GLY A 49 0.88 5.52 -14.91
CA GLY A 49 -0.49 5.00 -15.03
C GLY A 49 -1.18 4.74 -13.69
N LYS A 50 -0.52 5.02 -12.56
CA LYS A 50 -1.11 4.94 -11.22
C LYS A 50 -1.99 6.17 -10.96
N VAL A 51 -3.19 5.97 -10.41
CA VAL A 51 -4.08 7.03 -9.92
C VAL A 51 -4.38 6.78 -8.45
N MET A 52 -4.13 7.78 -7.62
CA MET A 52 -4.34 7.74 -6.18
C MET A 52 -5.50 8.65 -5.79
N PHE A 53 -6.45 8.11 -5.04
CA PHE A 53 -7.62 8.79 -4.49
C PHE A 53 -7.46 8.87 -2.98
N GLN A 54 -7.55 10.05 -2.39
CA GLN A 54 -7.38 10.27 -0.95
C GLN A 54 -8.48 11.17 -0.41
N GLY A 55 -9.23 10.71 0.59
CA GLY A 55 -10.30 11.51 1.19
C GLY A 55 -11.47 10.66 1.68
N ALA A 56 -12.54 11.32 2.08
CA ALA A 56 -13.73 10.66 2.61
C ALA A 56 -14.44 9.78 1.55
N ASN A 57 -14.37 10.16 0.27
CA ASN A 57 -15.02 9.46 -0.84
C ASN A 57 -14.04 8.74 -1.77
N ALA A 58 -12.82 8.42 -1.28
CA ALA A 58 -11.75 7.83 -2.09
C ALA A 58 -12.16 6.53 -2.80
N GLU A 59 -12.87 5.63 -2.10
CA GLU A 59 -13.32 4.36 -2.66
C GLU A 59 -14.40 4.53 -3.73
N LYS A 60 -15.35 5.44 -3.50
CA LYS A 60 -16.43 5.75 -4.46
C LYS A 60 -15.88 6.33 -5.75
N GLU A 61 -14.96 7.30 -5.64
CA GLU A 61 -14.31 7.91 -6.81
C GLU A 61 -13.43 6.89 -7.55
N ALA A 62 -12.70 6.03 -6.83
CA ALA A 62 -11.90 4.98 -7.46
C ALA A 62 -12.77 3.94 -8.20
N ALA A 63 -13.93 3.59 -7.65
CA ALA A 63 -14.86 2.62 -8.24
C ALA A 63 -15.41 3.07 -9.61
N LEU A 64 -15.55 4.37 -9.86
CA LEU A 64 -15.96 4.91 -11.18
C LEU A 64 -14.99 4.50 -12.30
N TRP A 65 -13.73 4.28 -11.96
CA TRP A 65 -12.65 4.02 -12.92
C TRP A 65 -12.13 2.58 -12.87
N ALA A 66 -12.46 1.83 -11.81
CA ALA A 66 -12.06 0.43 -11.65
C ALA A 66 -12.69 -0.49 -12.72
N SER A 67 -13.84 -0.14 -13.27
CA SER A 67 -14.64 -0.98 -14.18
C SER A 67 -14.09 -1.09 -15.61
N SER A 68 -13.05 -0.34 -15.97
CA SER A 68 -12.59 -0.21 -17.37
C SER A 68 -11.32 -1.02 -17.71
N GLY A 69 -10.87 -1.91 -16.82
CA GLY A 69 -9.84 -2.90 -17.14
C GLY A 69 -8.77 -3.14 -16.09
N THR A 70 -9.01 -2.84 -14.81
CA THR A 70 -8.06 -3.20 -13.75
C THR A 70 -8.71 -3.73 -12.49
N THR A 71 -8.19 -4.86 -12.05
CA THR A 71 -8.46 -5.49 -10.76
C THR A 71 -8.29 -4.45 -9.66
N PRO A 72 -9.26 -4.34 -8.71
CA PRO A 72 -9.04 -3.58 -7.51
C PRO A 72 -7.81 -4.20 -6.83
N THR A 73 -6.69 -3.48 -6.82
CA THR A 73 -5.60 -3.79 -5.91
C THR A 73 -6.07 -3.32 -4.55
N ALA A 74 -6.95 -4.12 -3.94
CA ALA A 74 -6.95 -4.27 -2.50
C ALA A 74 -5.48 -4.37 -2.10
N LYS A 75 -5.05 -3.59 -1.12
CA LYS A 75 -3.70 -3.69 -0.55
C LYS A 75 -3.50 -5.11 0.00
N LYS A 76 -3.18 -6.08 -0.85
CA LYS A 76 -2.16 -7.04 -0.49
C LYS A 76 -0.89 -6.23 -0.55
N ALA A 77 -0.31 -5.97 0.60
CA ALA A 77 1.09 -5.59 0.67
C ALA A 77 1.83 -6.51 -0.30
N ALA A 78 2.35 -5.96 -1.39
CA ALA A 78 3.31 -6.68 -2.18
C ALA A 78 4.52 -6.82 -1.24
N SER A 79 4.61 -7.97 -0.57
CA SER A 79 5.86 -8.40 0.02
C SER A 79 6.85 -8.43 -1.13
N GLY A 80 7.76 -7.47 -1.19
CA GLY A 80 8.76 -7.34 -2.25
C GLY A 80 9.85 -8.41 -2.20
N GLY A 81 9.48 -9.63 -1.81
CA GLY A 81 10.35 -10.79 -1.72
C GLY A 81 9.70 -12.00 -2.38
N ASP A 82 10.54 -12.96 -2.76
CA ASP A 82 10.07 -14.25 -3.24
C ASP A 82 9.05 -14.84 -2.26
N PRO A 83 7.98 -15.49 -2.77
CA PRO A 83 7.01 -16.13 -1.90
C PRO A 83 7.73 -17.14 -1.03
N LEU A 84 7.49 -17.07 0.29
CA LEU A 84 8.02 -18.06 1.21
C LEU A 84 7.53 -19.46 0.78
N PRO A 85 8.38 -20.50 0.93
CA PRO A 85 7.97 -21.86 0.62
C PRO A 85 6.68 -22.26 1.33
N ALA A 86 5.88 -23.11 0.70
CA ALA A 86 4.68 -23.65 1.32
C ALA A 86 5.01 -24.29 2.69
N GLY A 87 4.17 -24.00 3.69
CA GLY A 87 4.33 -24.48 5.06
C GLY A 87 5.47 -23.82 5.85
N PHE A 88 6.02 -22.69 5.41
CA PHE A 88 7.09 -21.99 6.14
C PHE A 88 6.73 -21.69 7.59
N SER A 89 5.47 -21.31 7.85
CA SER A 89 4.94 -21.03 9.20
C SER A 89 4.98 -22.20 10.18
N GLU A 90 5.30 -23.41 9.70
CA GLU A 90 5.40 -24.63 10.50
C GLU A 90 6.83 -25.17 10.58
N ARG A 91 7.81 -24.50 9.96
CA ARG A 91 9.20 -24.95 9.98
C ARG A 91 9.92 -24.46 11.22
N ASN A 92 10.99 -25.16 11.58
CA ASN A 92 11.98 -24.62 12.50
C ASN A 92 12.60 -23.38 11.84
N ALA A 93 12.60 -22.26 12.53
CA ALA A 93 13.08 -21.00 12.00
C ALA A 93 13.82 -20.19 13.06
N ILE A 94 14.77 -19.37 12.63
CA ILE A 94 15.33 -18.30 13.45
C ILE A 94 14.72 -17.00 12.95
N GLY A 95 14.14 -16.21 13.86
CA GLY A 95 13.68 -14.85 13.59
C GLY A 95 14.53 -13.86 14.39
N SER A 96 14.87 -12.72 13.79
CA SER A 96 15.57 -11.63 14.47
C SER A 96 14.84 -10.31 14.24
N ASP A 97 14.90 -9.43 15.23
CA ASP A 97 14.32 -8.09 15.16
C ASP A 97 15.12 -7.11 16.03
N GLU A 98 14.98 -5.82 15.75
CA GLU A 98 15.66 -4.75 16.46
C GLU A 98 14.71 -3.75 17.14
N VAL A 99 15.17 -3.18 18.26
CA VAL A 99 14.46 -2.12 18.97
C VAL A 99 15.42 -1.00 19.35
N GLY A 100 14.94 0.25 19.32
CA GLY A 100 15.72 1.43 19.67
C GLY A 100 16.13 2.32 18.49
N ASN A 101 15.84 1.93 17.24
CA ASN A 101 16.14 2.73 16.05
C ASN A 101 15.51 4.14 16.05
N GLY A 102 14.42 4.35 16.79
CA GLY A 102 13.72 5.64 16.92
C GLY A 102 13.93 6.35 18.27
N SER A 103 14.74 5.80 19.15
CA SER A 103 14.94 6.35 20.50
C SER A 103 16.10 7.34 20.52
N TYR A 104 15.89 8.52 21.12
CA TYR A 104 16.93 9.54 21.26
C TYR A 104 18.03 9.15 22.27
N PHE A 105 17.64 8.43 23.32
CA PHE A 105 18.54 7.84 24.31
C PHE A 105 18.32 6.33 24.40
N GLY A 106 19.37 5.62 24.77
CA GLY A 106 19.37 4.16 24.92
C GLY A 106 20.08 3.45 23.77
N PRO A 107 20.43 2.17 23.96
CA PRO A 107 21.10 1.39 22.93
C PRO A 107 20.11 0.93 21.85
N LEU A 108 20.65 0.68 20.65
CA LEU A 108 20.01 -0.18 19.66
C LEU A 108 20.27 -1.64 20.06
N VAL A 109 19.19 -2.41 20.25
CA VAL A 109 19.28 -3.81 20.65
C VAL A 109 18.69 -4.68 19.55
N VAL A 110 19.44 -5.72 19.16
CA VAL A 110 19.00 -6.73 18.21
C VAL A 110 18.88 -8.06 18.95
N CYS A 111 17.74 -8.74 18.80
CA CYS A 111 17.48 -10.04 19.39
C CYS A 111 17.19 -11.07 18.30
N ALA A 112 17.56 -12.33 18.53
CA ALA A 112 17.21 -13.44 17.66
C ALA A 112 16.70 -14.62 18.49
N VAL A 113 15.69 -15.32 17.99
CA VAL A 113 15.07 -16.46 18.66
C VAL A 113 15.00 -17.63 17.69
N TYR A 114 15.42 -18.81 18.16
CA TYR A 114 15.17 -20.07 17.47
C TYR A 114 13.82 -20.63 17.90
N ALA A 115 12.89 -20.72 16.95
CA ALA A 115 11.58 -21.31 17.14
C ALA A 115 11.55 -22.71 16.54
N GLU A 116 11.52 -23.72 17.41
CA GLU A 116 11.29 -25.11 17.03
C GLU A 116 9.79 -25.35 16.79
N ARG A 117 9.47 -26.19 15.80
CA ARG A 117 8.10 -26.56 15.41
C ARG A 117 7.24 -27.01 16.58
N THR A 118 7.83 -27.76 17.51
CA THR A 118 7.18 -28.28 18.73
C THR A 118 6.71 -27.17 19.68
N HIS A 119 7.40 -26.03 19.68
CA HIS A 119 7.09 -24.88 20.55
C HIS A 119 6.18 -23.85 19.88
N LEU A 120 5.95 -23.92 18.57
CA LEU A 120 5.12 -22.95 17.83
C LEU A 120 3.70 -22.78 18.39
N PRO A 121 2.97 -23.84 18.80
CA PRO A 121 1.65 -23.65 19.41
C PRO A 121 1.71 -22.79 20.67
N ARG A 122 2.71 -23.06 21.53
CA ARG A 122 2.90 -22.31 22.77
C ARG A 122 3.31 -20.87 22.54
N LEU A 123 4.18 -20.61 21.56
CA LEU A 123 4.57 -19.26 21.16
C LEU A 123 3.35 -18.44 20.70
N LYS A 124 2.44 -19.04 19.92
CA LYS A 124 1.19 -18.37 19.49
C LYS A 124 0.26 -18.07 20.66
N GLU A 125 0.16 -18.98 21.64
CA GLU A 125 -0.68 -18.76 22.83
C GLU A 125 -0.22 -17.57 23.68
N ILE A 126 1.09 -17.35 23.80
CA ILE A 126 1.64 -16.22 24.58
C ILE A 126 1.60 -14.88 23.83
N GLY A 127 0.95 -14.84 22.66
CA GLY A 127 0.77 -13.63 21.86
C GLY A 127 1.92 -13.33 20.91
N SER A 128 2.67 -14.36 20.48
CA SER A 128 3.65 -14.26 19.37
C SER A 128 3.00 -14.45 18.01
#